data_AF-A0A6B3NKN5-F1
#
_entry.id   AF-A0A6B3NKN5-F1
#
_cell.length_a   1.000
_cell.length_b   1.000
_cell.length_c   1.000
_cell.angle_alpha   90.00
_cell.angle_beta   90.00
_cell.angle_gamma   90.00
#
_symmetry.space_group_name_H-M   'P 1'
#
loop_
_entity.id
_entity.type
_entity.pdbx_description
1 polymer ?
#
loop_
_entity_poly.entity_id
_entity_poly.type
_entity_poly.pdbx_seq_one_letter_code
_entity_poly.pdbx_strand_id
1 'polypeptide(L)' 'MKQTWQSEELVEHWTLRREELVLLEGKNSPSRLVFALLLKFFQLYARFPEQKAEIPQAVIDYVAS' A
#
# COMPACT_ATOMS: atom_id res chain seq x y z
N MET A 1 -7.74 -6.14 -8.39
CA MET A 1 -7.60 -4.76 -7.88
C MET A 1 -7.78 -3.76 -9.02
N LYS A 2 -8.26 -2.55 -8.72
CA LYS A 2 -8.34 -1.44 -9.69
C LYS A 2 -6.93 -1.09 -10.20
N GLN A 3 -6.77 -1.00 -11.52
CA GLN A 3 -5.46 -0.85 -12.16
C GLN A 3 -5.04 0.61 -12.39
N THR A 4 -6.01 1.51 -12.51
CA THR A 4 -5.77 2.95 -12.71
C THR A 4 -6.27 3.72 -11.50
N TRP A 5 -5.43 4.55 -10.89
CA TRP A 5 -5.77 5.36 -9.70
C TRP A 5 -5.53 6.83 -10.01
N GLN A 6 -6.51 7.68 -9.67
CA GLN A 6 -6.33 9.12 -9.66
C GLN A 6 -5.58 9.55 -8.39
N SER A 7 -4.97 10.73 -8.42
CA SER A 7 -4.18 11.25 -7.30
C SER A 7 -5.00 11.35 -6.01
N GLU A 8 -6.25 11.77 -6.11
CA GLU A 8 -7.16 11.90 -4.97
C GLU A 8 -7.48 10.52 -4.35
N GLU A 9 -7.69 9.51 -5.19
CA GLU A 9 -7.95 8.14 -4.74
C GLU A 9 -6.71 7.50 -4.10
N LEU A 10 -5.51 7.83 -4.59
CA LEU A 10 -4.26 7.42 -3.96
C LEU A 10 -4.13 8.03 -2.56
N VAL A 11 -4.42 9.33 -2.44
CA VAL A 11 -4.42 10.00 -1.13
C VAL A 11 -5.42 9.35 -0.18
N GLU A 12 -6.65 9.10 -0.63
CA GLU A 12 -7.70 8.54 0.20
C GLU A 12 -7.40 7.11 0.68
N HIS A 13 -6.91 6.26 -0.22
CA HIS A 13 -6.84 4.81 0.03
C HIS A 13 -5.43 4.30 0.35
N TRP A 14 -4.39 4.97 -0.13
CA TRP A 14 -3.01 4.49 -0.05
C TRP A 14 -2.13 5.33 0.89
N THR A 15 -2.64 6.43 1.46
CA THR A 15 -1.97 7.16 2.55
C THR A 15 -2.00 6.36 3.84
N LEU A 16 -0.84 6.12 4.44
CA LEU A 16 -0.74 5.50 5.75
C LEU A 16 -1.15 6.47 6.86
N ARG A 17 -2.09 6.05 7.70
CA ARG A 17 -2.52 6.75 8.90
C ARG A 17 -1.51 6.56 10.03
N ARG A 18 -1.59 7.41 11.05
CA ARG A 18 -0.68 7.36 12.21
C ARG A 18 -0.71 5.99 12.90
N GLU A 19 -1.89 5.42 13.10
CA GLU A 19 -2.04 4.09 13.68
C GLU A 19 -1.40 2.97 12.84
N GLU A 20 -1.41 3.12 11.51
CA GLU A 20 -0.82 2.14 10.59
C GLU A 20 0.70 2.25 10.61
N LEU A 21 1.25 3.47 10.68
CA LEU A 21 2.69 3.71 10.76
C LEU A 21 3.34 3.04 11.97
N VAL A 22 2.63 2.93 13.10
CA VAL A 22 3.10 2.20 14.30
C VAL A 22 3.39 0.72 13.96
N LEU A 23 2.59 0.11 13.07
CA LEU A 23 2.79 -1.29 12.65
C LEU A 23 4.06 -1.47 11.79
N LEU A 24 4.58 -0.38 11.24
CA LEU A 24 5.77 -0.35 10.40
C LEU A 24 7.05 -0.09 11.21
N GLU A 25 6.93 0.26 12.49
CA GLU A 25 8.06 0.45 13.40
C GLU A 25 8.90 -0.82 13.51
N GLY A 26 10.22 -0.66 13.62
CA GLY A 26 11.18 -1.77 13.67
C GLY A 26 11.42 -2.50 12.33
N LYS A 27 10.69 -2.19 11.26
CA LYS A 27 10.95 -2.73 9.91
C LYS A 27 11.99 -1.89 9.18
N ASN A 28 12.96 -2.58 8.59
CA ASN A 28 13.93 -2.06 7.64
C ASN A 28 13.25 -1.63 6.32
N SER A 29 13.88 -0.69 5.60
CA SER A 29 13.23 0.07 4.52
C SER A 29 12.56 -0.80 3.43
N PRO A 30 13.20 -1.84 2.86
CA PRO A 30 12.53 -2.69 1.85
C PRO A 30 11.32 -3.45 2.40
N SER A 31 11.43 -3.96 3.63
CA SER A 31 10.34 -4.69 4.30
C SER A 31 9.19 -3.78 4.71
N ARG A 32 9.48 -2.49 4.95
CA ARG A 32 8.48 -1.48 5.28
C ARG A 32 7.53 -1.21 4.11
N LEU A 33 8.07 -0.99 2.90
CA LEU A 33 7.26 -0.75 1.71
C LEU A 33 6.36 -1.95 1.38
N VAL A 34 6.93 -3.16 1.38
CA VAL A 34 6.14 -4.38 1.12
C VAL A 34 5.03 -4.54 2.15
N PHE A 35 5.32 -4.33 3.43
CA PHE A 35 4.30 -4.42 4.47
C PHE A 35 3.19 -3.38 4.31
N ALA A 36 3.54 -2.12 4.01
CA ALA A 36 2.58 -1.05 3.78
C ALA A 36 1.60 -1.39 2.64
N LEU A 37 2.14 -1.86 1.52
CA LEU A 37 1.35 -2.26 0.35
C LEU A 37 0.39 -3.41 0.68
N LEU A 38 0.87 -4.44 1.38
CA LEU A 38 0.04 -5.58 1.79
C LEU A 38 -1.05 -5.17 2.79
N LEU A 39 -0.74 -4.29 3.74
CA LEU A 39 -1.69 -3.78 4.71
C LEU A 39 -2.83 -3.04 4.03
N LYS A 40 -2.52 -2.07 3.17
CA LYS A 40 -3.53 -1.29 2.43
C LYS A 40 -4.35 -2.16 1.51
N PHE A 41 -3.71 -3.10 0.80
CA PHE A 41 -4.41 -4.05 -0.04
C PHE A 41 -5.42 -4.89 0.76
N PHE A 42 -5.01 -5.39 1.93
CA PHE A 42 -5.89 -6.17 2.80
C PHE A 42 -7.08 -5.36 3.31
N GLN A 43 -6.88 -4.11 3.70
CA GLN A 43 -7.98 -3.25 4.14
C GLN A 43 -9.01 -2.96 3.03
N LEU A 44 -8.56 -2.82 1.78
CA LEU A 44 -9.43 -2.54 0.64
C LEU A 44 -10.17 -3.77 0.12
N TYR A 45 -9.51 -4.93 0.10
CA TYR A 45 -9.98 -6.12 -0.60
C TYR A 45 -10.25 -7.33 0.31
N ALA A 46 -9.99 -7.22 1.62
CA ALA A 46 -10.12 -8.30 2.61
C ALA A 46 -9.35 -9.60 2.24
N ARG A 47 -8.29 -9.46 1.45
CA ARG A 47 -7.39 -10.55 1.01
C ARG A 47 -6.00 -9.99 0.70
N PHE A 48 -5.04 -10.86 0.38
CA PHE A 48 -3.73 -10.46 -0.15
C PHE A 48 -3.67 -10.58 -1.67
N PRO A 49 -2.73 -9.89 -2.35
CA PRO A 49 -2.47 -10.10 -3.76
C PRO A 49 -1.85 -11.48 -3.98
N GLU A 50 -2.35 -12.21 -4.97
CA GLU A 50 -1.78 -13.49 -5.41
C GLU A 50 -0.66 -13.27 -6.42
N GLN A 51 -0.69 -12.13 -7.13
CA GLN A 51 0.29 -11.77 -8.14
C GLN A 51 0.78 -10.34 -7.94
N LYS A 52 2.07 -10.10 -8.23
CA LYS A 52 2.68 -8.75 -8.10
C LYS A 52 1.97 -7.70 -8.96
N ALA A 53 1.49 -8.09 -10.16
CA ALA A 53 0.77 -7.22 -11.08
C ALA A 53 -0.60 -6.74 -10.55
N GLU A 54 -1.09 -7.31 -9.44
CA GLU A 54 -2.30 -6.79 -8.80
C GLU A 54 -2.06 -5.45 -8.11
N ILE A 55 -0.82 -5.10 -7.77
CA ILE A 55 -0.46 -3.78 -7.23
C ILE A 55 0.11 -2.94 -8.39
N PRO A 56 -0.61 -1.93 -8.89
CA PRO A 56 -0.15 -1.07 -9.97
C PRO A 56 1.09 -0.28 -9.58
N GLN A 57 1.96 0.00 -10.55
CA GLN A 57 3.20 0.75 -10.32
C GLN A 57 2.94 2.13 -9.69
N ALA A 58 1.88 2.83 -10.11
CA ALA A 58 1.50 4.12 -9.54
C ALA A 58 1.23 4.07 -8.02
N VAL A 59 0.69 2.95 -7.52
CA VAL A 59 0.48 2.73 -6.09
C VAL A 59 1.82 2.49 -5.38
N ILE A 60 2.71 1.71 -6.00
CA ILE A 60 4.05 1.44 -5.46
C ILE A 60 4.83 2.76 -5.34
N ASP A 61 4.84 3.56 -6.41
CA ASP A 61 5.55 4.84 -6.48
C ASP A 61 5.00 5.82 -5.44
N TYR A 62 3.67 5.87 -5.28
CA TYR A 62 3.02 6.74 -4.29
C TYR A 62 3.33 6.34 -2.84
N VAL A 63 3.35 5.05 -2.52
CA VAL A 63 3.63 4.59 -1.15
C VAL A 63 5.13 4.67 -0.84
N ALA A 64 5.99 4.64 -1.86
CA ALA A 64 7.44 4.75 -1.71
C ALA A 64 7.97 6.19 -1.63
N SER A 65 7.16 7.20 -1.95
CA SER A 65 7.51 8.63 -1.87
C SER A 65 7.51 9.17 -0.45
#